data_AF-A0A498DQ14-F1
#
_entry.id   AF-A0A498DQ14-F1
#
_cell.length_a   1.000
_cell.length_b   1.000
_cell.length_c   1.000
_cell.angle_alpha   90.00
_cell.angle_beta   90.00
_cell.angle_gamma   90.00
#
_symmetry.space_group_name_H-M   'P 1'
#
loop_
_entity.id
_entity.type
_entity.pdbx_description
1 polymer ?
#
loop_
_entity_poly.entity_id
_entity_poly.type
_entity_poly.pdbx_seq_one_letter_code
_entity_poly.pdbx_strand_id
1 'polypeptide(L)'
;MTSPQAIPGGLPADTPTVLVKIFGKDRPGITARLFETLAPYGVDVVDIEQLVTRGRIVLCALVTSPTHGDEGEMRATVHSWAESMRLEAEIISGKGDNRPRGTGRSHVTVLGHPLTAESTAAIAAGITSHGGNIDRIFRLAKYPVTAVEFDVSGIATEALRTTLAQEAARHGVDVAVVASGLQRRAQRLVVMDVDSTLIQDEVIELFAAHAGCEAEVAAITERAMRGELDFEQSLYARVELLAGLDASVVDKVRAEIRLTPGARTLVRTLKRLGYQVGVVSGGFTQVTDALQEHLGLDFASANTLEIVDGKLTGRVTGEIVDRAGKARLLRRFAAEAGVPLVQTVAIGDGANDLDMLNAAGLGVAFNAKPVVREAAHTAVSVPFLDTVLYLLGVTREEVEAAETTG
;
A
#
# COMPACT_ATOMS: atom_id res chain seq x y z
N MET A 1 11.36 16.91 31.26
CA MET A 1 11.48 15.46 31.54
C MET A 1 10.25 15.03 32.33
N THR A 2 9.16 14.76 31.62
CA THR A 2 7.94 14.20 32.21
C THR A 2 8.02 12.69 32.06
N SER A 3 8.04 11.96 33.17
CA SER A 3 7.97 10.50 33.19
C SER A 3 6.78 10.03 32.35
N PRO A 4 6.93 8.98 31.52
CA PRO A 4 5.79 8.41 30.80
C PRO A 4 4.76 7.94 31.83
N GLN A 5 3.56 8.49 31.79
CA GLN A 5 2.43 8.04 32.60
C GLN A 5 2.20 6.56 32.30
N ALA A 6 2.18 5.73 33.36
CA ALA A 6 1.86 4.32 33.27
C ALA A 6 0.51 4.13 32.56
N ILE A 7 0.47 3.22 31.59
CA ILE A 7 -0.77 2.82 30.92
C ILE A 7 -1.69 2.21 32.00
N PRO A 8 -2.93 2.69 32.18
CA PRO A 8 -3.86 2.13 33.17
C PRO A 8 -4.10 0.64 32.88
N GLY A 9 -3.75 -0.22 33.82
CA GLY A 9 -3.92 -1.69 33.72
C GLY A 9 -2.64 -2.50 33.46
N GLY A 10 -1.49 -1.86 33.24
CA GLY A 10 -0.20 -2.57 33.12
C GLY A 10 0.35 -3.07 34.47
N LEU A 11 1.12 -4.16 34.44
CA LEU A 11 1.85 -4.65 35.61
C LEU A 11 2.79 -3.54 36.13
N PRO A 12 2.86 -3.27 37.46
CA PRO A 12 3.83 -2.33 38.01
C PRO A 12 5.25 -2.67 37.56
N ALA A 13 6.06 -1.66 37.23
CA ALA A 13 7.38 -1.85 36.62
C ALA A 13 8.36 -2.68 37.48
N ASP A 14 8.15 -2.73 38.79
CA ASP A 14 9.00 -3.45 39.74
C ASP A 14 8.48 -4.87 40.07
N THR A 15 7.30 -5.27 39.57
CA THR A 15 6.72 -6.58 39.85
C THR A 15 7.59 -7.68 39.25
N PRO A 16 8.09 -8.65 40.03
CA PRO A 16 8.89 -9.76 39.52
C PRO A 16 8.16 -10.59 38.46
N THR A 17 8.85 -10.88 37.36
CA THR A 17 8.32 -11.67 36.24
C THR A 17 9.34 -12.70 35.75
N VAL A 18 8.88 -13.71 35.03
CA VAL A 18 9.69 -14.76 34.43
C VAL A 18 9.32 -14.89 32.96
N LEU A 19 10.29 -14.72 32.06
CA LEU A 19 10.13 -14.95 30.64
C LEU A 19 10.53 -16.39 30.31
N VAL A 20 9.60 -17.18 29.81
CA VAL A 20 9.81 -18.55 29.33
C VAL A 20 9.79 -18.54 27.81
N LYS A 21 10.92 -18.88 27.18
CA LYS A 21 11.03 -19.01 25.73
C LYS A 21 11.23 -20.46 25.35
N ILE A 22 10.41 -20.96 24.43
CA ILE A 22 10.46 -22.32 23.90
C ILE A 22 10.67 -22.23 22.39
N PHE A 23 11.66 -22.93 21.87
CA PHE A 23 11.94 -22.94 20.42
C PHE A 23 12.39 -24.31 19.92
N GLY A 24 12.07 -24.64 18.66
CA GLY A 24 12.40 -25.94 18.10
C GLY A 24 11.51 -26.35 16.92
N LYS A 25 11.45 -27.66 16.64
CA LYS A 25 10.57 -28.20 15.58
C LYS A 25 9.11 -28.18 16.03
N ASP A 26 8.30 -27.47 15.26
CA ASP A 26 6.86 -27.29 15.52
C ASP A 26 6.10 -28.62 15.44
N ARG A 27 5.08 -28.75 16.30
CA ARG A 27 4.08 -29.83 16.31
C ARG A 27 2.89 -29.45 17.20
N PRO A 28 1.71 -30.05 16.98
CA PRO A 28 0.54 -29.81 17.81
C PRO A 28 0.80 -30.08 19.30
N GLY A 29 0.21 -29.25 20.17
CA GLY A 29 0.20 -29.44 21.62
C GLY A 29 1.33 -28.77 22.40
N ILE A 30 2.34 -28.17 21.75
CA ILE A 30 3.46 -27.50 22.46
C ILE A 30 2.94 -26.43 23.42
N THR A 31 2.09 -25.53 22.92
CA THR A 31 1.52 -24.41 23.71
C THR A 31 0.73 -24.93 24.91
N ALA A 32 -0.17 -25.90 24.69
CA ALA A 32 -0.97 -26.49 25.75
C ALA A 32 -0.10 -27.12 26.84
N ARG A 33 0.91 -27.92 26.45
CA ARG A 33 1.80 -28.57 27.40
C ARG A 33 2.69 -27.59 28.18
N LEU A 34 3.11 -26.48 27.58
CA LEU A 34 3.83 -25.43 28.33
C LEU A 34 2.95 -24.90 29.46
N PHE A 35 1.71 -24.49 29.18
CA PHE A 35 0.85 -23.92 30.20
C PHE A 35 0.33 -24.95 31.21
N GLU A 36 0.15 -26.21 30.81
CA GLU A 36 -0.07 -27.31 31.76
C GLU A 36 1.12 -27.51 32.70
N THR A 37 2.35 -27.29 32.22
CA THR A 37 3.57 -27.39 33.02
C THR A 37 3.71 -26.21 33.99
N LEU A 38 3.26 -25.02 33.59
CA LEU A 38 3.31 -23.80 34.41
C LEU A 38 2.17 -23.70 35.44
N ALA A 39 1.00 -24.25 35.13
CA ALA A 39 -0.21 -24.12 35.96
C ALA A 39 -0.03 -24.53 37.44
N PRO A 40 0.69 -25.63 37.79
CA PRO A 40 0.90 -26.01 39.19
C PRO A 40 1.62 -24.96 40.06
N TYR A 41 2.36 -24.03 39.44
CA TYR A 41 3.12 -22.99 40.13
C TYR A 41 2.31 -21.71 40.41
N GLY A 42 1.03 -21.67 39.99
CA GLY A 42 0.14 -20.54 40.25
C GLY A 42 0.64 -19.22 39.66
N VAL A 43 1.20 -19.27 38.45
CA VAL A 43 1.65 -18.08 37.70
C VAL A 43 0.52 -17.52 36.84
N ASP A 44 0.46 -16.20 36.75
CA ASP A 44 -0.43 -15.50 35.80
C ASP A 44 0.33 -15.18 34.51
N VAL A 45 -0.35 -15.29 33.36
CA VAL A 45 0.20 -14.91 32.06
C VAL A 45 0.10 -13.41 31.87
N VAL A 46 1.24 -12.74 31.77
CA VAL A 46 1.37 -11.30 31.52
C VAL A 46 1.34 -11.02 30.02
N ASP A 47 2.11 -11.78 29.24
CA ASP A 47 2.17 -11.67 27.78
C ASP A 47 2.46 -13.04 27.14
N ILE A 48 1.98 -13.25 25.92
CA ILE A 48 2.22 -14.47 25.14
C ILE A 48 2.35 -14.15 23.65
N GLU A 49 3.48 -14.55 23.07
CA GLU A 49 3.73 -14.45 21.63
C GLU A 49 4.18 -15.80 21.07
N GLN A 50 3.55 -16.24 19.98
CA GLN A 50 3.94 -17.47 19.27
C GLN A 50 4.08 -17.21 17.77
N LEU A 51 5.17 -17.70 17.20
CA LEU A 51 5.44 -17.66 15.76
C LEU A 51 5.88 -19.04 15.26
N VAL A 52 5.26 -19.51 14.17
CA VAL A 52 5.70 -20.70 13.44
C VAL A 52 6.20 -20.30 12.06
N THR A 53 7.48 -20.52 11.80
CA THR A 53 8.10 -20.22 10.50
C THR A 53 8.80 -21.46 9.96
N ARG A 54 8.39 -21.92 8.77
CA ARG A 54 8.98 -23.09 8.09
C ARG A 54 9.10 -24.34 8.99
N GLY A 55 8.05 -24.62 9.77
CA GLY A 55 7.99 -25.78 10.67
C GLY A 55 8.87 -25.65 11.94
N ARG A 56 9.33 -24.44 12.26
CA ARG A 56 10.01 -24.11 13.52
C ARG A 56 9.13 -23.16 14.34
N ILE A 57 8.97 -23.45 15.62
CA ILE A 57 8.20 -22.63 16.56
C ILE A 57 9.16 -21.79 17.41
N VAL A 58 8.73 -20.58 17.73
CA VAL A 58 9.21 -19.76 18.85
C VAL A 58 7.97 -19.36 19.66
N LEU A 59 7.92 -19.75 20.93
CA LEU A 59 6.84 -19.44 21.88
C LEU A 59 7.45 -18.74 23.09
N CYS A 60 7.06 -17.49 23.31
CA CYS A 60 7.46 -16.67 24.44
C CYS A 60 6.25 -16.46 25.36
N ALA A 61 6.39 -16.79 26.63
CA ALA A 61 5.39 -16.50 27.66
C ALA A 61 6.06 -15.70 28.77
N LEU A 62 5.61 -14.47 28.99
CA LEU A 62 5.95 -13.68 30.16
C LEU A 62 4.93 -13.98 31.23
N VAL A 63 5.38 -14.47 32.39
CA VAL A 63 4.51 -14.83 33.50
C VAL A 63 4.94 -14.11 34.78
N THR A 64 4.04 -13.99 35.76
CA THR A 64 4.41 -13.53 37.10
C THR A 64 5.33 -14.52 37.79
N SER A 65 5.98 -14.10 38.89
CA SER A 65 6.64 -15.06 39.77
C SER A 65 5.66 -16.11 40.32
N PRO A 66 6.12 -17.35 40.55
CA PRO A 66 5.29 -18.42 41.07
C PRO A 66 4.75 -18.10 42.46
N THR A 67 3.47 -18.42 42.68
CA THR A 67 2.81 -18.31 44.00
C THR A 67 2.83 -19.64 44.76
N HIS A 68 3.11 -20.74 44.06
CA HIS A 68 3.29 -22.09 44.60
C HIS A 68 4.65 -22.64 44.14
N GLY A 69 5.38 -23.28 45.06
CA GLY A 69 6.75 -23.75 44.80
C GLY A 69 7.77 -22.61 44.69
N ASP A 70 8.98 -22.93 44.24
CA ASP A 70 10.00 -21.93 43.93
C ASP A 70 10.28 -21.84 42.42
N GLU A 71 10.83 -20.69 42.00
CA GLU A 71 11.13 -20.43 40.59
C GLU A 71 12.15 -21.43 40.00
N GLY A 72 13.07 -21.94 40.81
CA GLY A 72 14.07 -22.93 40.40
C GLY A 72 13.42 -24.27 40.04
N GLU A 73 12.45 -24.71 40.83
CA GLU A 73 11.66 -25.91 40.55
C GLU A 73 10.86 -25.76 39.25
N MET A 74 10.15 -24.63 39.08
CA MET A 74 9.42 -24.32 37.84
C MET A 74 10.35 -24.36 36.63
N ARG A 75 11.54 -23.75 36.73
CA ARG A 75 12.55 -23.76 35.67
C ARG A 75 12.98 -25.18 35.31
N ALA A 76 13.32 -25.99 36.32
CA ALA A 76 13.75 -27.37 36.11
C ALA A 76 12.68 -28.21 35.41
N THR A 77 11.41 -28.06 35.83
CA THR A 77 10.27 -28.76 35.22
C THR A 77 10.07 -28.36 33.75
N VAL A 78 10.11 -27.05 33.45
CA VAL A 78 10.00 -26.55 32.08
C VAL A 78 11.16 -27.06 31.21
N HIS A 79 12.40 -27.04 31.70
CA HIS A 79 13.55 -27.57 30.97
C HIS A 79 13.42 -29.06 30.68
N SER A 80 13.03 -29.86 31.69
CA SER A 80 12.83 -31.31 31.53
C SER A 80 11.73 -31.63 30.52
N TRP A 81 10.62 -30.90 30.57
CA TRP A 81 9.54 -31.02 29.60
C TRP A 81 10.02 -30.67 28.18
N ALA A 82 10.70 -29.52 28.01
CA ALA A 82 11.20 -29.09 26.71
C ALA A 82 12.16 -30.12 26.11
N GLU A 83 13.10 -30.65 26.91
CA GLU A 83 14.02 -31.69 26.49
C GLU A 83 13.29 -32.97 26.06
N SER A 84 12.28 -33.42 26.83
CA SER A 84 11.45 -34.59 26.47
C SER A 84 10.75 -34.42 25.11
N MET A 85 10.43 -33.17 24.76
CA MET A 85 9.81 -32.79 23.49
C MET A 85 10.83 -32.51 22.38
N ARG A 86 12.14 -32.58 22.67
CA ARG A 86 13.23 -32.15 21.78
C ARG A 86 13.07 -30.69 21.35
N LEU A 87 12.78 -29.85 22.33
CA LEU A 87 12.69 -28.40 22.24
C LEU A 87 13.80 -27.80 23.10
N GLU A 88 14.18 -26.57 22.79
CA GLU A 88 15.08 -25.76 23.59
C GLU A 88 14.25 -24.80 24.44
N ALA A 89 14.71 -24.54 25.67
CA ALA A 89 14.07 -23.62 26.60
C ALA A 89 15.10 -22.61 27.11
N GLU A 90 14.75 -21.33 27.12
CA GLU A 90 15.49 -20.24 27.77
C GLU A 90 14.56 -19.56 28.76
N ILE A 91 14.97 -19.48 30.04
CA ILE A 91 14.14 -18.91 31.11
C ILE A 91 14.90 -17.78 31.81
N ILE A 92 14.29 -16.60 31.88
CA ILE A 92 14.93 -15.36 32.32
C ILE A 92 14.07 -14.68 33.39
N SER A 93 14.62 -14.40 34.57
CA SER A 93 13.94 -13.55 35.57
C SER A 93 14.02 -12.09 35.15
N GLY A 94 12.95 -11.35 35.37
CA GLY A 94 12.84 -9.93 35.07
C GLY A 94 11.92 -9.21 36.05
N LYS A 95 11.54 -7.99 35.67
CA LYS A 95 10.57 -7.17 36.38
C LYS A 95 9.69 -6.42 35.39
N GLY A 96 8.44 -6.23 35.77
CA GLY A 96 7.44 -5.50 35.01
C GLY A 96 6.99 -6.22 33.75
N ASP A 97 6.24 -5.48 32.95
CA ASP A 97 5.76 -5.85 31.63
C ASP A 97 6.81 -5.58 30.53
N ASN A 98 6.55 -6.04 29.31
CA ASN A 98 7.26 -5.64 28.12
C ASN A 98 7.32 -4.11 28.01
N ARG A 99 8.53 -3.57 27.77
CA ARG A 99 8.69 -2.12 27.57
C ARG A 99 7.77 -1.68 26.41
N PRO A 100 7.13 -0.50 26.50
CA PRO A 100 6.32 0.01 25.41
C PRO A 100 7.11 -0.02 24.11
N ARG A 101 6.52 -0.59 23.06
CA ARG A 101 7.12 -0.63 21.71
C ARG A 101 7.50 0.82 21.32
N GLY A 102 8.71 1.01 20.78
CA GLY A 102 9.33 2.32 20.60
C GLY A 102 8.43 3.32 19.84
N THR A 103 8.61 4.62 20.11
CA THR A 103 7.94 5.71 19.37
C THR A 103 8.41 5.74 17.91
N GLY A 104 7.60 6.28 17.01
CA GLY A 104 7.93 6.35 15.58
C GLY A 104 7.82 4.97 14.92
N ARG A 105 6.60 4.43 14.88
CA ARG A 105 6.32 3.14 14.24
C ARG A 105 5.88 3.34 12.81
N SER A 106 6.45 2.58 11.89
CA SER A 106 6.14 2.62 10.47
C SER A 106 6.11 1.22 9.88
N HIS A 107 5.31 1.03 8.84
CA HIS A 107 5.39 -0.12 7.96
C HIS A 107 6.15 0.30 6.70
N VAL A 108 7.21 -0.43 6.38
CA VAL A 108 7.99 -0.25 5.17
C VAL A 108 7.68 -1.41 4.24
N THR A 109 6.87 -1.17 3.21
CA THR A 109 6.61 -2.14 2.15
C THR A 109 7.68 -2.00 1.08
N VAL A 110 8.33 -3.11 0.71
CA VAL A 110 9.34 -3.18 -0.35
C VAL A 110 8.85 -4.13 -1.44
N LEU A 111 8.78 -3.64 -2.68
CA LEU A 111 8.47 -4.44 -3.86
C LEU A 111 9.75 -4.61 -4.69
N GLY A 112 10.06 -5.85 -5.03
CA GLY A 112 11.18 -6.19 -5.90
C GLY A 112 10.82 -7.24 -6.94
N HIS A 113 11.36 -7.07 -8.14
CA HIS A 113 11.18 -7.99 -9.27
C HIS A 113 12.50 -8.21 -10.04
N PRO A 114 13.46 -8.98 -9.50
CA PRO A 114 13.42 -9.70 -8.22
C PRO A 114 13.79 -8.82 -7.02
N LEU A 115 13.35 -9.22 -5.82
CA LEU A 115 13.87 -8.66 -4.57
C LEU A 115 15.21 -9.33 -4.25
N THR A 116 16.31 -8.59 -4.40
CA THR A 116 17.68 -9.11 -4.26
C THR A 116 18.17 -9.05 -2.81
N ALA A 117 19.19 -9.84 -2.48
CA ALA A 117 19.86 -9.74 -1.17
C ALA A 117 20.51 -8.36 -0.98
N GLU A 118 21.06 -7.78 -2.06
CA GLU A 118 21.68 -6.45 -2.04
C GLU A 118 20.65 -5.35 -1.72
N SER A 119 19.53 -5.30 -2.44
CA SER A 119 18.46 -4.35 -2.16
C SER A 119 17.89 -4.53 -0.74
N THR A 120 17.70 -5.77 -0.31
CA THR A 120 17.24 -6.07 1.07
C THR A 120 18.23 -5.56 2.11
N ALA A 121 19.54 -5.78 1.90
CA ALA A 121 20.59 -5.30 2.79
C ALA A 121 20.64 -3.77 2.84
N ALA A 122 20.51 -3.09 1.69
CA ALA A 122 20.49 -1.64 1.60
C ALA A 122 19.31 -1.03 2.35
N ILE A 123 18.10 -1.57 2.18
CA ILE A 123 16.92 -1.10 2.94
C ILE A 123 17.11 -1.32 4.45
N ALA A 124 17.57 -2.51 4.86
CA ALA A 124 17.81 -2.80 6.28
C ALA A 124 18.89 -1.88 6.90
N ALA A 125 19.97 -1.61 6.16
CA ALA A 125 21.02 -0.68 6.56
C ALA A 125 20.52 0.77 6.60
N GLY A 126 19.67 1.18 5.66
CA GLY A 126 19.01 2.48 5.65
C GLY A 126 18.17 2.71 6.90
N ILE A 127 17.38 1.71 7.31
CA ILE A 127 16.62 1.73 8.57
C ILE A 127 17.55 1.88 9.78
N THR A 128 18.58 1.03 9.86
CA THR A 128 19.47 0.94 11.02
C THR A 128 20.36 2.18 11.20
N SER A 129 20.91 2.72 10.11
CA SER A 129 21.82 3.88 10.12
C SER A 129 21.19 5.16 10.68
N HIS A 130 19.84 5.22 10.73
CA HIS A 130 19.08 6.35 11.23
C HIS A 130 18.41 6.04 12.59
N GLY A 131 18.83 4.96 13.27
CA GLY A 131 18.34 4.59 14.60
C GLY A 131 17.03 3.80 14.60
N GLY A 132 16.53 3.38 13.44
CA GLY A 132 15.37 2.50 13.34
C GLY A 132 15.69 1.06 13.72
N ASN A 133 14.75 0.38 14.38
CA ASN A 133 14.78 -1.05 14.63
C ASN A 133 13.78 -1.76 13.71
N ILE A 134 14.14 -2.93 13.20
CA ILE A 134 13.21 -3.82 12.49
C ILE A 134 12.60 -4.76 13.51
N ASP A 135 11.33 -4.53 13.84
CA ASP A 135 10.58 -5.33 14.82
C ASP A 135 10.17 -6.68 14.22
N ARG A 136 9.80 -6.68 12.93
CA ARG A 136 9.32 -7.87 12.22
C ARG A 136 9.50 -7.70 10.72
N ILE A 137 9.68 -8.80 10.01
CA ILE A 137 9.58 -8.87 8.55
C ILE A 137 8.61 -9.97 8.18
N PHE A 138 7.70 -9.71 7.25
CA PHE A 138 6.84 -10.73 6.69
C PHE A 138 6.60 -10.51 5.19
N ARG A 139 6.24 -11.58 4.49
CA ARG A 139 6.00 -11.56 3.05
C ARG A 139 4.54 -11.19 2.79
N LEU A 140 4.32 -10.17 1.96
CA LEU A 140 3.00 -9.77 1.46
C LEU A 140 2.63 -10.51 0.18
N ALA A 141 3.62 -10.75 -0.70
CA ALA A 141 3.38 -11.43 -1.97
C ALA A 141 4.62 -12.19 -2.47
N LYS A 142 4.39 -13.31 -3.16
CA LYS A 142 5.43 -14.00 -3.94
C LYS A 142 5.38 -13.64 -5.42
N TYR A 143 4.21 -13.23 -5.90
CA TYR A 143 3.93 -12.92 -7.30
C TYR A 143 2.79 -11.87 -7.39
N PRO A 144 2.64 -11.13 -8.51
CA PRO A 144 3.56 -11.11 -9.66
C PRO A 144 4.93 -10.49 -9.32
N VAL A 145 5.04 -9.85 -8.16
CA VAL A 145 6.28 -9.32 -7.59
C VAL A 145 6.54 -9.89 -6.20
N THR A 146 7.80 -9.90 -5.78
CA THR A 146 8.11 -10.20 -4.38
C THR A 146 7.83 -8.95 -3.57
N ALA A 147 6.89 -9.04 -2.63
CA ALA A 147 6.56 -7.96 -1.72
C ALA A 147 6.82 -8.40 -0.28
N VAL A 148 7.55 -7.59 0.48
CA VAL A 148 7.81 -7.81 1.91
C VAL A 148 7.50 -6.54 2.68
N GLU A 149 7.04 -6.70 3.91
CA GLU A 149 6.82 -5.59 4.85
C GLU A 149 7.75 -5.72 6.04
N PHE A 150 8.42 -4.61 6.36
CA PHE A 150 9.20 -4.44 7.58
C PHE A 150 8.38 -3.58 8.54
N ASP A 151 8.08 -4.13 9.72
CA ASP A 151 7.60 -3.33 10.85
C ASP A 151 8.81 -2.66 11.48
N VAL A 152 8.82 -1.32 11.48
CA VAL A 152 9.94 -0.51 11.94
C VAL A 152 9.52 0.35 13.12
N SER A 153 10.39 0.48 14.13
CA SER A 153 10.22 1.38 15.27
C SER A 153 11.46 2.23 15.52
N GLY A 154 11.36 3.27 16.34
CA GLY A 154 12.51 4.07 16.78
C GLY A 154 12.90 5.25 15.88
N ILE A 155 12.19 5.47 14.77
CA ILE A 155 12.47 6.56 13.82
C ILE A 155 11.17 7.23 13.33
N ALA A 156 11.20 8.55 13.13
CA ALA A 156 10.08 9.28 12.56
C ALA A 156 9.80 8.83 11.11
N THR A 157 8.53 8.61 10.77
CA THR A 157 8.09 8.13 9.45
C THR A 157 8.63 8.98 8.29
N GLU A 158 8.62 10.31 8.42
CA GLU A 158 9.11 11.19 7.35
C GLU A 158 10.62 11.09 7.12
N ALA A 159 11.41 11.01 8.19
CA ALA A 159 12.85 10.79 8.07
C ALA A 159 13.14 9.43 7.40
N LEU A 160 12.41 8.39 7.81
CA LEU A 160 12.53 7.06 7.22
C LEU A 160 12.15 7.04 5.75
N ARG A 161 11.07 7.74 5.36
CA ARG A 161 10.63 7.88 3.97
C ARG A 161 11.72 8.49 3.09
N THR A 162 12.31 9.61 3.52
CA THR A 162 13.37 10.29 2.75
C THR A 162 14.60 9.39 2.56
N THR A 163 15.04 8.72 3.62
CA THR A 163 16.21 7.82 3.55
C THR A 163 15.94 6.65 2.61
N LEU A 164 14.80 5.97 2.75
CA LEU A 164 14.53 4.77 1.98
C LEU A 164 14.17 5.04 0.53
N ALA A 165 13.63 6.22 0.20
CA ALA A 165 13.41 6.62 -1.18
C ALA A 165 14.72 6.65 -2.00
N GLN A 166 15.83 7.09 -1.39
CA GLN A 166 17.14 7.12 -2.05
C GLN A 166 17.68 5.71 -2.30
N GLU A 167 17.57 4.83 -1.30
CA GLU A 167 18.00 3.44 -1.43
C GLU A 167 17.13 2.67 -2.44
N ALA A 168 15.82 2.92 -2.46
CA ALA A 168 14.89 2.36 -3.42
C ALA A 168 15.30 2.69 -4.87
N ALA A 169 15.56 3.97 -5.15
CA ALA A 169 15.98 4.44 -6.46
C ALA A 169 17.33 3.84 -6.89
N ARG A 170 18.31 3.76 -5.98
CA ARG A 170 19.64 3.19 -6.26
C ARG A 170 19.60 1.70 -6.59
N HIS A 171 18.73 0.95 -5.90
CA HIS A 171 18.68 -0.51 -5.99
C HIS A 171 17.56 -1.05 -6.88
N GLY A 172 16.79 -0.17 -7.54
CA GLY A 172 15.75 -0.58 -8.48
C GLY A 172 14.60 -1.34 -7.81
N VAL A 173 14.26 -0.97 -6.58
CA VAL A 173 13.10 -1.49 -5.84
C VAL A 173 12.13 -0.37 -5.54
N ASP A 174 10.87 -0.71 -5.31
CA ASP A 174 9.87 0.25 -4.86
C ASP A 174 9.71 0.17 -3.35
N VAL A 175 9.59 1.33 -2.70
CA VAL A 175 9.42 1.42 -1.24
C VAL A 175 8.29 2.36 -0.90
N ALA A 176 7.38 1.90 -0.03
CA ALA A 176 6.39 2.73 0.63
C ALA A 176 6.62 2.72 2.14
N VAL A 177 6.66 3.91 2.74
CA VAL A 177 6.77 4.09 4.19
C VAL A 177 5.47 4.72 4.68
N VAL A 178 4.75 3.99 5.53
CA VAL A 178 3.46 4.44 6.08
C VAL A 178 3.53 4.37 7.60
N ALA A 179 3.10 5.44 8.28
CA ALA A 179 3.02 5.43 9.73
C ALA A 179 2.11 4.30 10.23
N SER A 180 2.54 3.59 11.26
CA SER A 180 1.69 2.59 11.91
C SER A 180 0.54 3.28 12.65
N GLY A 181 -0.62 2.64 12.66
CA GLY A 181 -1.78 3.13 13.40
C GLY A 181 -3.10 2.79 12.71
N LEU A 182 -4.21 3.18 13.35
CA LEU A 182 -5.56 2.95 12.81
C LEU A 182 -5.77 3.64 11.47
N GLN A 183 -5.11 4.77 11.21
CA GLN A 183 -5.29 5.53 9.97
C GLN A 183 -4.89 4.74 8.73
N ARG A 184 -3.83 3.91 8.80
CA ARG A 184 -3.44 3.01 7.70
C ARG A 184 -4.58 2.07 7.31
N ARG A 185 -5.26 1.50 8.31
CA ARG A 185 -6.38 0.56 8.09
C ARG A 185 -7.70 1.25 7.76
N ALA A 186 -7.74 2.58 7.88
CA ALA A 186 -8.92 3.41 7.70
C ALA A 186 -8.95 4.14 6.36
N GLN A 187 -8.04 3.82 5.42
CA GLN A 187 -8.18 4.30 4.04
C GLN A 187 -9.46 3.73 3.43
N ARG A 188 -10.25 4.57 2.76
CA ARG A 188 -11.60 4.22 2.29
C ARG A 188 -11.96 4.74 0.91
N LEU A 189 -11.13 5.59 0.31
CA LEU A 189 -11.33 6.10 -1.04
C LEU A 189 -10.04 5.97 -1.84
N VAL A 190 -10.12 5.34 -3.01
CA VAL A 190 -9.04 5.32 -4.00
C VAL A 190 -9.49 6.06 -5.24
N VAL A 191 -8.71 7.04 -5.70
CA VAL A 191 -8.93 7.77 -6.96
C VAL A 191 -7.74 7.53 -7.88
N MET A 192 -8.01 7.20 -9.13
CA MET A 192 -6.95 6.85 -10.09
C MET A 192 -7.02 7.74 -11.33
N ASP A 193 -5.88 8.03 -11.93
CA ASP A 193 -5.84 8.44 -13.33
C ASP A 193 -6.30 7.28 -14.24
N VAL A 194 -6.69 7.64 -15.46
CA VAL A 194 -7.15 6.69 -16.47
C VAL A 194 -6.02 6.32 -17.41
N ASP A 195 -5.64 7.25 -18.30
CA ASP A 195 -4.62 7.05 -19.32
C ASP A 195 -3.29 6.67 -18.66
N SER A 196 -2.57 5.69 -19.23
CA SER A 196 -1.30 5.17 -18.70
C SER A 196 -1.28 4.68 -17.24
N THR A 197 -2.44 4.64 -16.56
CA THR A 197 -2.60 4.22 -15.17
C THR A 197 -3.63 3.07 -15.05
N LEU A 198 -4.93 3.37 -15.13
CA LEU A 198 -5.98 2.35 -15.10
C LEU A 198 -6.02 1.55 -16.41
N ILE A 199 -5.71 2.20 -17.52
CA ILE A 199 -5.61 1.63 -18.86
C ILE A 199 -4.17 1.79 -19.39
N GLN A 200 -3.81 0.98 -20.37
CA GLN A 200 -2.48 1.01 -20.99
C GLN A 200 -2.36 2.03 -22.11
N ASP A 201 -3.48 2.55 -22.58
CA ASP A 201 -3.59 3.36 -23.78
C ASP A 201 -3.73 4.84 -23.41
N GLU A 202 -3.39 5.72 -24.36
CA GLU A 202 -3.75 7.14 -24.32
C GLU A 202 -5.01 7.33 -25.16
N VAL A 203 -6.15 7.61 -24.51
CA VAL A 203 -7.47 7.64 -25.20
C VAL A 203 -7.48 8.58 -26.40
N ILE A 204 -6.83 9.75 -26.28
CA ILE A 204 -6.80 10.73 -27.37
C ILE A 204 -6.05 10.22 -28.60
N GLU A 205 -5.03 9.37 -28.42
CA GLU A 205 -4.28 8.76 -29.51
C GLU A 205 -5.13 7.71 -30.24
N LEU A 206 -5.97 6.96 -29.51
CA LEU A 206 -6.93 6.04 -30.12
C LEU A 206 -7.93 6.80 -31.01
N PHE A 207 -8.50 7.92 -30.54
CA PHE A 207 -9.35 8.78 -31.39
C PHE A 207 -8.59 9.32 -32.60
N ALA A 208 -7.34 9.75 -32.41
CA ALA A 208 -6.50 10.30 -33.48
C ALA A 208 -6.18 9.25 -34.57
N ALA A 209 -5.96 8.00 -34.18
CA ALA A 209 -5.75 6.90 -35.12
C ALA A 209 -6.96 6.67 -36.02
N HIS A 210 -8.19 6.72 -35.47
CA HIS A 210 -9.42 6.66 -36.26
C HIS A 210 -9.67 7.90 -37.12
N ALA A 211 -9.15 9.06 -36.71
CA ALA A 211 -9.17 10.29 -37.51
C ALA A 211 -8.06 10.36 -38.58
N GLY A 212 -7.05 9.49 -38.50
CA GLY A 212 -5.88 9.52 -39.38
C GLY A 212 -4.89 10.66 -39.07
N CYS A 213 -4.90 11.19 -37.84
CA CYS A 213 -4.08 12.34 -37.41
C CYS A 213 -3.18 12.02 -36.19
N GLU A 214 -2.79 10.76 -36.02
CA GLU A 214 -1.99 10.28 -34.90
C GLU A 214 -0.63 11.01 -34.81
N ALA A 215 0.03 11.24 -35.95
CA ALA A 215 1.32 11.91 -36.01
C ALA A 215 1.24 13.39 -35.55
N GLU A 216 0.16 14.08 -35.92
CA GLU A 216 -0.09 15.46 -35.54
C GLU A 216 -0.40 15.58 -34.05
N VAL A 217 -1.21 14.67 -33.50
CA VAL A 217 -1.49 14.61 -32.06
C VAL A 217 -0.22 14.33 -31.27
N ALA A 218 0.59 13.36 -31.70
CA ALA A 218 1.87 13.05 -31.07
C ALA A 218 2.83 14.27 -31.05
N ALA A 219 2.91 15.02 -32.15
CA ALA A 219 3.74 16.22 -32.23
C ALA A 219 3.27 17.32 -31.25
N ILE A 220 1.95 17.49 -31.06
CA ILE A 220 1.40 18.43 -30.08
C ILE A 220 1.67 17.96 -28.65
N THR A 221 1.50 16.67 -28.36
CA THR A 221 1.82 16.06 -27.06
C THR A 221 3.29 16.26 -26.70
N GLU A 222 4.21 16.05 -27.64
CA GLU A 222 5.64 16.27 -27.42
C GLU A 222 5.95 17.73 -27.06
N ARG A 223 5.37 18.69 -27.79
CA ARG A 223 5.52 20.13 -27.49
C ARG A 223 4.99 20.50 -26.11
N ALA A 224 3.85 19.93 -25.71
CA ALA A 224 3.29 20.12 -24.37
C ALA A 224 4.21 19.53 -23.29
N MET A 225 4.78 18.34 -23.52
CA MET A 225 5.77 17.74 -22.61
C MET A 225 7.07 18.55 -22.51
N ARG A 226 7.45 19.31 -23.54
CA ARG A 226 8.56 20.27 -23.51
C ARG A 226 8.19 21.61 -22.84
N GLY A 227 6.93 21.79 -22.42
CA GLY A 227 6.44 23.02 -21.80
C GLY A 227 6.20 24.16 -22.78
N GLU A 228 6.17 23.89 -24.09
CA GLU A 228 5.87 24.91 -25.12
C GLU A 228 4.37 25.27 -25.18
N LEU A 229 3.52 24.37 -24.71
CA LEU A 229 2.08 24.53 -24.61
C LEU A 229 1.65 24.23 -23.19
N ASP A 230 0.75 25.04 -22.64
CA ASP A 230 0.06 24.64 -21.41
C ASP A 230 -0.92 23.48 -21.67
N PHE A 231 -1.45 22.91 -20.58
CA PHE A 231 -2.32 21.74 -20.67
C PHE A 231 -3.59 22.02 -21.51
N GLU A 232 -4.23 23.17 -21.30
CA GLU A 232 -5.47 23.52 -21.99
C GLU A 232 -5.21 23.75 -23.47
N GLN A 233 -4.18 24.51 -23.82
CA GLN A 233 -3.74 24.75 -25.19
C GLN A 233 -3.44 23.43 -25.91
N SER A 234 -2.71 22.52 -25.26
CA SER A 234 -2.41 21.21 -25.80
C SER A 234 -3.67 20.36 -25.98
N LEU A 235 -4.59 20.37 -25.02
CA LEU A 235 -5.87 19.66 -25.12
C LEU A 235 -6.70 20.19 -26.29
N TYR A 236 -6.93 21.50 -26.37
CA TYR A 236 -7.71 22.10 -27.45
C TYR A 236 -7.10 21.81 -28.83
N ALA A 237 -5.79 21.98 -28.99
CA ALA A 237 -5.12 21.73 -30.26
C ALA A 237 -5.22 20.26 -30.70
N ARG A 238 -5.14 19.29 -29.76
CA ARG A 238 -5.30 17.87 -30.09
C ARG A 238 -6.75 17.51 -30.40
N VAL A 239 -7.71 18.08 -29.66
CA VAL A 239 -9.13 17.80 -29.87
C VAL A 239 -9.64 18.43 -31.18
N GLU A 240 -9.11 19.59 -31.58
CA GLU A 240 -9.45 20.26 -32.84
C GLU A 240 -9.19 19.36 -34.06
N LEU A 241 -8.13 18.55 -34.03
CA LEU A 241 -7.80 17.59 -35.08
C LEU A 241 -8.85 16.48 -35.24
N LEU A 242 -9.68 16.24 -34.22
CA LEU A 242 -10.74 15.23 -34.23
C LEU A 242 -12.04 15.74 -34.86
N ALA A 243 -12.10 17.01 -35.29
CA ALA A 243 -13.30 17.62 -35.86
C ALA A 243 -13.79 16.86 -37.11
N GLY A 244 -15.11 16.60 -37.15
CA GLY A 244 -15.77 15.94 -38.26
C GLY A 244 -15.80 14.41 -38.18
N LEU A 245 -15.08 13.82 -37.22
CA LEU A 245 -15.11 12.38 -36.95
C LEU A 245 -16.50 11.95 -36.48
N ASP A 246 -17.01 10.85 -37.02
CA ASP A 246 -18.33 10.31 -36.69
C ASP A 246 -18.36 9.80 -35.24
N ALA A 247 -19.40 10.15 -34.48
CA ALA A 247 -19.50 9.82 -33.06
C ALA A 247 -19.53 8.30 -32.78
N SER A 248 -19.86 7.46 -33.77
CA SER A 248 -19.77 6.00 -33.65
C SER A 248 -18.34 5.50 -33.38
N VAL A 249 -17.32 6.33 -33.61
CA VAL A 249 -15.93 6.02 -33.24
C VAL A 249 -15.77 5.78 -31.74
N VAL A 250 -16.61 6.40 -30.90
CA VAL A 250 -16.55 6.24 -29.44
C VAL A 250 -16.66 4.77 -29.05
N ASP A 251 -17.56 4.03 -29.69
CA ASP A 251 -17.76 2.59 -29.40
C ASP A 251 -16.58 1.74 -29.88
N LYS A 252 -15.89 2.15 -30.96
CA LYS A 252 -14.66 1.50 -31.43
C LYS A 252 -13.53 1.71 -30.44
N VAL A 253 -13.30 2.95 -30.02
CA VAL A 253 -12.27 3.29 -29.02
C VAL A 253 -12.53 2.53 -27.72
N ARG A 254 -13.78 2.49 -27.23
CA ARG A 254 -14.16 1.71 -26.04
C ARG A 254 -13.81 0.22 -26.15
N ALA A 255 -13.97 -0.38 -27.32
CA ALA A 255 -13.66 -1.78 -27.56
C ALA A 255 -12.15 -2.08 -27.64
N GLU A 256 -11.33 -1.07 -27.96
CA GLU A 256 -9.87 -1.19 -28.08
C GLU A 256 -9.14 -1.02 -26.75
N ILE A 257 -9.78 -0.41 -25.75
CA ILE A 257 -9.17 -0.13 -24.44
C ILE A 257 -8.67 -1.39 -23.75
N ARG A 258 -7.40 -1.36 -23.35
CA ARG A 258 -6.74 -2.40 -22.57
C ARG A 258 -6.55 -1.92 -21.14
N LEU A 259 -7.17 -2.62 -20.20
CA LEU A 259 -6.93 -2.38 -18.78
C LEU A 259 -5.48 -2.74 -18.42
N THR A 260 -4.87 -1.93 -17.56
CA THR A 260 -3.56 -2.24 -16.98
C THR A 260 -3.61 -3.58 -16.24
N PRO A 261 -2.59 -4.45 -16.36
CA PRO A 261 -2.55 -5.71 -15.64
C PRO A 261 -2.78 -5.48 -14.13
N GLY A 262 -3.68 -6.26 -13.55
CA GLY A 262 -4.07 -6.10 -12.14
C GLY A 262 -5.19 -5.06 -11.89
N ALA A 263 -5.58 -4.21 -12.84
CA ALA A 263 -6.62 -3.19 -12.62
C ALA A 263 -7.95 -3.78 -12.13
N ARG A 264 -8.45 -4.85 -12.77
CA ARG A 264 -9.69 -5.53 -12.32
C ARG A 264 -9.54 -6.10 -10.91
N THR A 265 -8.38 -6.69 -10.60
CA THR A 265 -8.07 -7.28 -9.30
C THR A 265 -8.01 -6.21 -8.22
N LEU A 266 -7.37 -5.08 -8.49
CA LEU A 266 -7.31 -3.91 -7.61
C LEU A 266 -8.73 -3.44 -7.28
N VAL A 267 -9.51 -3.04 -8.29
CA VAL A 267 -10.86 -2.50 -8.08
C VAL A 267 -11.75 -3.49 -7.32
N ARG A 268 -11.79 -4.76 -7.76
CA ARG A 268 -12.61 -5.79 -7.10
C ARG A 268 -12.21 -5.99 -5.64
N THR A 269 -10.91 -6.05 -5.33
CA THR A 269 -10.42 -6.24 -3.95
C THR A 269 -10.76 -5.04 -3.08
N LEU A 270 -10.55 -3.82 -3.59
CA LEU A 270 -10.91 -2.59 -2.89
C LEU A 270 -12.41 -2.54 -2.56
N LYS A 271 -13.28 -2.84 -3.54
CA LYS A 271 -14.73 -2.88 -3.31
C LYS A 271 -15.11 -3.90 -2.24
N ARG A 272 -14.49 -5.09 -2.22
CA ARG A 272 -14.70 -6.11 -1.16
C ARG A 272 -14.26 -5.65 0.23
N LEU A 273 -13.23 -4.81 0.30
CA LEU A 273 -12.77 -4.18 1.54
C LEU A 273 -13.63 -2.96 1.94
N GLY A 274 -14.68 -2.65 1.18
CA GLY A 274 -15.58 -1.52 1.44
C GLY A 274 -15.00 -0.16 1.06
N TYR A 275 -13.99 -0.12 0.19
CA TYR A 275 -13.53 1.13 -0.40
C TYR A 275 -14.53 1.63 -1.43
N GLN A 276 -14.62 2.95 -1.53
CA GLN A 276 -15.10 3.61 -2.73
C GLN A 276 -13.94 3.81 -3.69
N VAL A 277 -14.21 3.64 -4.98
CA VAL A 277 -13.19 3.73 -6.04
C VAL A 277 -13.67 4.71 -7.10
N GLY A 278 -12.82 5.65 -7.48
CA GLY A 278 -13.11 6.64 -8.50
C GLY A 278 -12.00 6.81 -9.52
N VAL A 279 -12.34 7.45 -10.64
CA VAL A 279 -11.36 7.88 -11.65
C VAL A 279 -11.47 9.36 -11.95
N VAL A 280 -10.33 9.98 -12.21
CA VAL A 280 -10.23 11.36 -12.66
C VAL A 280 -9.26 11.44 -13.83
N SER A 281 -9.72 11.90 -14.99
CA SER A 281 -8.93 11.89 -16.23
C SER A 281 -8.93 13.25 -16.92
N GLY A 282 -7.81 13.57 -17.57
CA GLY A 282 -7.74 14.66 -18.56
C GLY A 282 -8.26 14.26 -19.95
N GLY A 283 -8.61 12.98 -20.14
CA GLY A 283 -9.27 12.43 -21.32
C GLY A 283 -10.77 12.73 -21.31
N PHE A 284 -11.59 11.75 -21.70
CA PHE A 284 -12.99 12.02 -22.08
C PHE A 284 -14.05 11.17 -21.36
N THR A 285 -15.18 11.79 -21.00
CA THR A 285 -16.35 11.16 -20.34
C THR A 285 -16.90 10.00 -21.14
N GLN A 286 -16.87 10.13 -22.47
CA GLN A 286 -17.21 9.05 -23.38
C GLN A 286 -16.48 7.74 -23.07
N VAL A 287 -15.26 7.78 -22.54
CA VAL A 287 -14.51 6.59 -22.11
C VAL A 287 -14.67 6.32 -20.61
N THR A 288 -14.55 7.33 -19.76
CA THR A 288 -14.57 7.12 -18.30
C THR A 288 -15.90 6.59 -17.79
N ASP A 289 -17.02 6.97 -18.41
CA ASP A 289 -18.35 6.51 -18.00
C ASP A 289 -18.53 5.02 -18.30
N ALA A 290 -17.99 4.54 -19.43
CA ALA A 290 -17.98 3.12 -19.76
C ALA A 290 -17.08 2.32 -18.80
N LEU A 291 -15.93 2.88 -18.41
CA LEU A 291 -15.07 2.27 -17.38
C LEU A 291 -15.76 2.23 -16.01
N GLN A 292 -16.50 3.29 -15.65
CA GLN A 292 -17.28 3.36 -14.42
C GLN A 292 -18.29 2.23 -14.34
N GLU A 293 -19.09 2.04 -15.39
CA GLU A 293 -20.08 0.97 -15.48
C GLU A 293 -19.42 -0.42 -15.44
N HIS A 294 -18.38 -0.64 -16.27
CA HIS A 294 -17.74 -1.94 -16.43
C HIS A 294 -16.99 -2.42 -15.18
N LEU A 295 -16.41 -1.49 -14.42
CA LEU A 295 -15.63 -1.80 -13.22
C LEU A 295 -16.41 -1.58 -11.92
N GLY A 296 -17.61 -1.00 -11.97
CA GLY A 296 -18.42 -0.66 -10.81
C GLY A 296 -17.79 0.45 -9.95
N LEU A 297 -17.24 1.47 -10.60
CA LEU A 297 -16.63 2.62 -9.92
C LEU A 297 -17.73 3.51 -9.32
N ASP A 298 -17.45 4.05 -8.14
CA ASP A 298 -18.37 4.94 -7.42
C ASP A 298 -18.35 6.36 -8.01
N PHE A 299 -17.23 6.76 -8.60
CA PHE A 299 -17.04 8.10 -9.15
C PHE A 299 -16.28 8.07 -10.48
N ALA A 300 -16.63 8.97 -11.41
CA ALA A 300 -15.85 9.27 -12.60
C ALA A 300 -15.95 10.76 -12.93
N SER A 301 -14.86 11.33 -13.44
CA SER A 301 -14.87 12.69 -13.97
C SER A 301 -13.78 12.86 -15.02
N ALA A 302 -14.13 13.48 -16.15
CA ALA A 302 -13.25 13.76 -17.27
C ALA A 302 -13.74 14.97 -18.07
N ASN A 303 -13.00 15.40 -19.09
CA ASN A 303 -13.48 16.37 -20.07
C ASN A 303 -14.57 15.73 -20.95
N THR A 304 -15.42 16.51 -21.62
CA THR A 304 -16.44 15.94 -22.52
C THR A 304 -16.20 16.38 -23.94
N LEU A 305 -16.03 15.46 -24.89
CA LEU A 305 -15.99 15.81 -26.31
C LEU A 305 -17.38 16.32 -26.76
N GLU A 306 -17.42 17.47 -27.43
CA GLU A 306 -18.68 18.00 -27.97
C GLU A 306 -19.09 17.22 -29.23
N ILE A 307 -20.34 16.75 -29.24
CA ILE A 307 -20.96 16.07 -30.37
C ILE A 307 -22.16 16.88 -30.85
N VAL A 308 -22.18 17.23 -32.14
CA VAL A 308 -23.31 17.89 -32.80
C VAL A 308 -23.60 17.14 -34.09
N ASP A 309 -24.89 16.86 -34.35
CA ASP A 309 -25.36 16.12 -35.52
C ASP A 309 -24.61 14.79 -35.76
N GLY A 310 -24.28 14.09 -34.66
CA GLY A 310 -23.60 12.80 -34.70
C GLY A 310 -22.10 12.88 -35.02
N LYS A 311 -21.47 14.05 -34.96
CA LYS A 311 -20.05 14.25 -35.23
C LYS A 311 -19.34 15.00 -34.12
N LEU A 312 -18.06 14.68 -33.92
CA LEU A 312 -17.18 15.46 -33.06
C LEU A 312 -16.98 16.86 -33.66
N THR A 313 -17.12 17.91 -32.86
CA THR A 313 -16.95 19.29 -33.32
C THR A 313 -15.50 19.78 -33.27
N GLY A 314 -14.61 19.01 -32.62
CA GLY A 314 -13.26 19.44 -32.29
C GLY A 314 -13.17 20.35 -31.06
N ARG A 315 -14.19 20.35 -30.19
CA ARG A 315 -14.20 21.08 -28.91
C ARG A 315 -14.52 20.18 -27.74
N VAL A 316 -14.17 20.64 -26.55
CA VAL A 316 -14.60 20.04 -25.28
C VAL A 316 -15.62 20.96 -24.58
N THR A 317 -16.53 20.37 -23.81
CA THR A 317 -17.53 21.08 -23.00
C THR A 317 -17.32 20.83 -21.50
N GLY A 318 -17.81 21.75 -20.68
CA GLY A 318 -17.74 21.67 -19.22
C GLY A 318 -16.49 22.33 -18.63
N GLU A 319 -16.25 22.05 -17.35
CA GLU A 319 -15.02 22.46 -16.66
C GLU A 319 -13.86 21.57 -17.10
N ILE A 320 -12.72 22.17 -17.45
CA ILE A 320 -11.54 21.42 -17.86
C ILE A 320 -10.92 20.72 -16.65
N VAL A 321 -10.65 19.42 -16.82
CA VAL A 321 -9.92 18.61 -15.85
C VAL A 321 -8.42 18.76 -16.09
N ASP A 322 -7.90 19.88 -15.62
CA ASP A 322 -6.46 20.19 -15.59
C ASP A 322 -5.79 19.62 -14.32
N ARG A 323 -4.50 19.90 -14.13
CA ARG A 323 -3.73 19.45 -12.96
C ARG A 323 -4.37 19.88 -11.64
N ALA A 324 -4.77 21.14 -11.53
CA ALA A 324 -5.46 21.63 -10.33
C ALA A 324 -6.88 21.03 -10.21
N GLY A 325 -7.55 20.80 -11.35
CA GLY A 325 -8.83 20.14 -11.47
C GLY A 325 -8.82 18.73 -10.88
N LYS A 326 -7.77 17.93 -11.15
CA LYS A 326 -7.66 16.60 -10.55
C LYS A 326 -7.66 16.64 -9.02
N ALA A 327 -6.93 17.59 -8.44
CA ALA A 327 -6.91 17.78 -6.99
C ALA A 327 -8.25 18.33 -6.44
N ARG A 328 -8.97 19.18 -7.19
CA ARG A 328 -10.33 19.62 -6.80
C ARG A 328 -11.31 18.43 -6.80
N LEU A 329 -11.24 17.58 -7.81
CA LEU A 329 -12.10 16.40 -7.96
C LEU A 329 -11.86 15.35 -6.87
N LEU A 330 -10.60 15.07 -6.51
CA LEU A 330 -10.29 14.22 -5.35
C LEU A 330 -10.96 14.75 -4.07
N ARG A 331 -10.86 16.05 -3.80
CA ARG A 331 -11.50 16.66 -2.62
C ARG A 331 -13.02 16.57 -2.66
N ARG A 332 -13.61 16.75 -3.84
CA ARG A 332 -15.05 16.60 -4.06
C ARG A 332 -15.50 15.16 -3.77
N PHE A 333 -14.85 14.16 -4.38
CA PHE A 333 -15.16 12.75 -4.15
C PHE A 333 -14.97 12.35 -2.69
N ALA A 334 -13.92 12.83 -2.04
CA ALA A 334 -13.68 12.61 -0.62
C ALA A 334 -14.84 13.16 0.25
N ALA A 335 -15.32 14.37 -0.06
CA ALA A 335 -16.44 14.97 0.65
C ALA A 335 -17.77 14.22 0.41
N GLU A 336 -18.06 13.82 -0.83
CA GLU A 336 -19.25 13.03 -1.19
C GLU A 336 -19.23 11.64 -0.53
N ALA A 337 -18.05 11.03 -0.43
CA ALA A 337 -17.82 9.75 0.25
C ALA A 337 -17.85 9.85 1.79
N GLY A 338 -17.78 11.06 2.36
CA GLY A 338 -17.59 11.25 3.80
C GLY A 338 -16.22 10.75 4.30
N VAL A 339 -15.21 10.73 3.44
CA VAL A 339 -13.85 10.24 3.73
C VAL A 339 -12.91 11.43 3.91
N PRO A 340 -12.25 11.58 5.08
CA PRO A 340 -11.20 12.57 5.28
C PRO A 340 -10.06 12.41 4.26
N LEU A 341 -9.46 13.51 3.79
CA LEU A 341 -8.35 13.45 2.80
C LEU A 341 -7.17 12.58 3.24
N VAL A 342 -6.86 12.54 4.53
CA VAL A 342 -5.79 11.68 5.08
C VAL A 342 -6.08 10.17 4.89
N GLN A 343 -7.34 9.80 4.60
CA GLN A 343 -7.81 8.45 4.34
C GLN A 343 -8.05 8.16 2.85
N THR A 344 -7.61 9.06 1.96
CA THR A 344 -7.68 8.85 0.50
C THR A 344 -6.35 8.36 -0.06
N VAL A 345 -6.43 7.60 -1.14
CA VAL A 345 -5.30 7.17 -1.96
C VAL A 345 -5.49 7.75 -3.36
N ALA A 346 -4.45 8.35 -3.92
CA ALA A 346 -4.42 8.78 -5.32
C ALA A 346 -3.36 7.98 -6.08
N ILE A 347 -3.67 7.57 -7.31
CA ILE A 347 -2.75 6.82 -8.19
C ILE A 347 -2.68 7.52 -9.54
N GLY A 348 -1.48 7.78 -10.06
CA GLY A 348 -1.27 8.40 -11.37
C GLY A 348 0.17 8.27 -11.84
N ASP A 349 0.43 8.51 -13.12
CA ASP A 349 1.76 8.36 -13.75
C ASP A 349 2.39 9.70 -14.17
N GLY A 350 1.55 10.72 -14.36
CA GLY A 350 1.92 11.94 -15.07
C GLY A 350 2.13 13.17 -14.18
N ALA A 351 2.77 14.20 -14.75
CA ALA A 351 2.97 15.48 -14.06
C ALA A 351 1.66 16.24 -13.83
N ASN A 352 0.62 15.92 -14.60
CA ASN A 352 -0.77 16.36 -14.44
C ASN A 352 -1.42 15.79 -13.16
N ASP A 353 -0.90 14.72 -12.58
CA ASP A 353 -1.45 14.11 -11.36
C ASP A 353 -0.85 14.67 -10.07
N LEU A 354 0.26 15.40 -10.15
CA LEU A 354 1.05 15.79 -8.98
C LEU A 354 0.23 16.49 -7.89
N ASP A 355 -0.70 17.38 -8.25
CA ASP A 355 -1.52 18.07 -7.25
C ASP A 355 -2.55 17.13 -6.60
N MET A 356 -3.05 16.14 -7.33
CA MET A 356 -3.92 15.09 -6.80
C MET A 356 -3.15 14.14 -5.88
N LEU A 357 -1.96 13.69 -6.31
CA LEU A 357 -1.07 12.83 -5.52
C LEU A 357 -0.64 13.49 -4.21
N ASN A 358 -0.32 14.79 -4.24
CA ASN A 358 0.08 15.57 -3.08
C ASN A 358 -1.11 15.90 -2.15
N ALA A 359 -2.32 16.00 -2.68
CA ALA A 359 -3.52 16.27 -1.87
C ALA A 359 -4.07 15.03 -1.16
N ALA A 360 -3.74 13.83 -1.63
CA ALA A 360 -4.17 12.57 -1.04
C ALA A 360 -3.37 12.21 0.24
N GLY A 361 -3.98 11.43 1.13
CA GLY A 361 -3.28 10.85 2.28
C GLY A 361 -2.16 9.89 1.89
N LEU A 362 -2.31 9.20 0.76
CA LEU A 362 -1.26 8.42 0.11
C LEU A 362 -1.30 8.64 -1.40
N GLY A 363 -0.25 9.25 -1.95
CA GLY A 363 -0.07 9.47 -3.39
C GLY A 363 0.89 8.44 -3.97
N VAL A 364 0.44 7.64 -4.92
CA VAL A 364 1.20 6.57 -5.55
C VAL A 364 1.51 6.94 -7.00
N ALA A 365 2.79 7.12 -7.30
CA ALA A 365 3.28 7.29 -8.66
C ALA A 365 3.41 5.92 -9.35
N PHE A 366 2.54 5.60 -10.30
CA PHE A 366 2.51 4.30 -10.99
C PHE A 366 3.22 4.37 -12.34
N ASN A 367 4.29 3.59 -12.53
CA ASN A 367 5.17 3.59 -13.72
C ASN A 367 5.53 5.00 -14.22
N ALA A 368 5.64 5.92 -13.28
CA ALA A 368 5.64 7.34 -13.54
C ALA A 368 7.03 7.84 -14.00
N LYS A 369 7.04 9.02 -14.65
CA LYS A 369 8.29 9.71 -15.00
C LYS A 369 9.07 10.11 -13.73
N PRO A 370 10.41 10.26 -13.78
CA PRO A 370 11.24 10.56 -12.60
C PRO A 370 10.74 11.74 -11.76
N VAL A 371 10.34 12.84 -12.40
CA VAL A 371 9.82 14.04 -11.71
C VAL A 371 8.57 13.75 -10.86
N VAL A 372 7.73 12.81 -11.30
CA VAL A 372 6.51 12.42 -10.59
C VAL A 372 6.85 11.46 -9.44
N ARG A 373 7.75 10.51 -9.71
CA ARG A 373 8.23 9.55 -8.69
C ARG A 373 8.90 10.24 -7.51
N GLU A 374 9.68 11.29 -7.75
CA GLU A 374 10.38 12.05 -6.72
C GLU A 374 9.44 12.91 -5.86
N ALA A 375 8.32 13.35 -6.43
CA ALA A 375 7.36 14.22 -5.76
C ALA A 375 6.24 13.47 -5.03
N ALA A 376 5.93 12.24 -5.45
CA ALA A 376 4.89 11.41 -4.82
C ALA A 376 5.34 10.81 -3.48
N HIS A 377 4.36 10.39 -2.66
CA HIS A 377 4.62 9.77 -1.37
C HIS A 377 5.33 8.40 -1.49
N THR A 378 5.07 7.68 -2.58
CA THR A 378 5.68 6.41 -2.97
C THR A 378 5.51 6.18 -4.47
N ALA A 379 6.27 5.25 -5.03
CA ALA A 379 6.21 4.87 -6.43
C ALA A 379 6.07 3.35 -6.58
N VAL A 380 5.44 2.92 -7.66
CA VAL A 380 5.37 1.53 -8.13
C VAL A 380 5.92 1.51 -9.55
N SER A 381 6.99 0.77 -9.80
CA SER A 381 7.75 0.75 -11.06
C SER A 381 7.61 -0.57 -11.80
N VAL A 382 6.60 -1.37 -11.44
CA VAL A 382 6.27 -2.65 -12.05
C VAL A 382 4.93 -2.54 -12.80
N PRO A 383 4.70 -3.29 -13.89
CA PRO A 383 3.55 -3.11 -14.78
C PRO A 383 2.26 -3.78 -14.23
N PHE A 384 2.09 -3.81 -12.92
CA PHE A 384 1.01 -4.52 -12.23
C PHE A 384 0.32 -3.59 -11.23
N LEU A 385 -0.86 -3.07 -11.60
CA LEU A 385 -1.59 -2.07 -10.82
C LEU A 385 -2.12 -2.64 -9.49
N ASP A 386 -2.36 -3.95 -9.41
CA ASP A 386 -2.78 -4.63 -8.17
C ASP A 386 -1.70 -4.66 -7.09
N THR A 387 -0.44 -4.34 -7.42
CA THR A 387 0.63 -4.23 -6.42
C THR A 387 0.42 -3.08 -5.43
N VAL A 388 -0.43 -2.11 -5.78
CA VAL A 388 -0.85 -1.05 -4.85
C VAL A 388 -1.56 -1.65 -3.63
N LEU A 389 -2.26 -2.79 -3.76
CA LEU A 389 -2.86 -3.50 -2.63
C LEU A 389 -1.84 -3.83 -1.54
N TYR A 390 -0.61 -4.16 -1.92
CA TYR A 390 0.47 -4.48 -0.98
C TYR A 390 0.88 -3.26 -0.17
N LEU A 391 0.86 -2.06 -0.77
CA LEU A 391 1.13 -0.80 -0.07
C LEU A 391 0.04 -0.51 0.97
N LEU A 392 -1.19 -0.96 0.71
CA LEU A 392 -2.34 -0.87 1.62
C LEU A 392 -2.32 -1.98 2.70
N GLY A 393 -1.32 -2.88 2.68
CA GLY A 393 -1.15 -3.96 3.64
C GLY A 393 -2.02 -5.19 3.37
N VAL A 394 -2.62 -5.29 2.19
CA VAL A 394 -3.35 -6.48 1.75
C VAL A 394 -2.33 -7.49 1.21
N THR A 395 -2.41 -8.74 1.64
CA THR A 395 -1.53 -9.82 1.17
C THR A 395 -2.07 -10.46 -0.11
N ARG A 396 -1.17 -11.08 -0.90
CA ARG A 396 -1.58 -11.82 -2.09
C ARG A 396 -2.47 -13.01 -1.73
N GLU A 397 -2.16 -13.69 -0.63
CA GLU A 397 -2.94 -14.79 -0.10
C GLU A 397 -4.39 -14.36 0.26
N GLU A 398 -4.59 -13.14 0.80
CA GLU A 398 -5.94 -12.59 1.04
C GLU A 398 -6.69 -12.28 -0.25
N VAL A 399 -6.01 -11.76 -1.28
CA VAL A 399 -6.61 -11.51 -2.61
C VAL A 399 -7.13 -12.82 -3.21
N GLU A 400 -6.32 -13.87 -3.20
CA GLU A 400 -6.69 -15.20 -3.72
C GLU A 400 -7.83 -15.84 -2.91
N ALA A 401 -7.77 -15.76 -1.59
CA ALA A 401 -8.81 -16.29 -0.71
C ALA A 401 -10.16 -15.63 -0.99
N ALA A 402 -10.17 -14.32 -1.23
CA ALA A 402 -11.38 -13.59 -1.60
C ALA A 402 -11.90 -14.02 -2.99
N GLU A 403 -11.02 -14.32 -3.95
CA GLU A 403 -11.41 -14.77 -5.29
C GLU A 403 -12.09 -16.14 -5.29
N THR A 404 -11.67 -17.04 -4.40
CA THR A 404 -12.27 -18.39 -4.28
C THR A 404 -13.60 -18.43 -3.51
N THR A 405 -13.95 -17.36 -2.81
CA THR A 405 -15.19 -17.25 -2.01
C THR A 405 -16.28 -16.40 -2.66
N GLY A 406 -16.10 -16.02 -3.94
CA GLY A 406 -16.99 -15.14 -4.70
C GLY A 406 -17.90 -15.84 -5.68
#